data_AF-A0A1F3SQ16-F1
#
_entry.id   AF-A0A1F3SQ16-F1
#
_cell.length_a   1.000
_cell.length_b   1.000
_cell.length_c   1.000
_cell.angle_alpha   90.00
_cell.angle_beta   90.00
_cell.angle_gamma   90.00
#
_symmetry.space_group_name_H-M   'P 1'
#
loop_
_entity.id
_entity.type
_entity.pdbx_description
1 polymer ?
#
loop_
_entity_poly.entity_id
_entity_poly.type
_entity_poly.pdbx_seq_one_letter_code
_entity_poly.pdbx_strand_id
1 'polypeptide(L)'
;MADREWFIQQQTGHQGPFSAEEVYRYFHEGRVRPESLMWKEGLSDWMPLKNCREIAHALDFNLQSEKLPKPLPPDALDLLKNEIEMKRLKLRQARPQLHQVDELPPLPVAPSRSKDRSHLSTGEGPFGEWDQIARNFTPNPALEKLRPEAHEFEFKKTTKVERASEPEPEQESIKETIKDWKEFSGPIYESTPQKISLWDQKKPADGETQPTERPKKRHYGRAMSLVVVLAVAAVFVKVPELRMLGSAVPSKEARLLQQDFAKLQPAKSARFDKVFSNTIIDRPKFNLAMTDDGANIWLAVSARTSYRFELGLRSVPERVMGGQSIQFSTVGQIHDGLAIIPTKTLSFREGKQIEAGLYEVTLRASRADNRARWLQVLNENTYTKSIIAGLSSYIYPLEISIGPEKILLSSGDEREAATQIEAYLAQMKENKRRPLLEQQQNVLTLQSLLFKLGDLMHQYREQGAVGKSAYIRSYAKEVAPALQVLAVPTTPKVQVLDAAAGDPDLAIPGPIIWSVTDTAELAKKLASLSVQFVDSLNAKKQRSVKSPVPEKTLDDLSVQLTTKAEMLEQELTALK
;
A
#
# COMPACT_ATOMS: atom_id res chain seq x y z
N MET A 1 35.44 -20.55 25.65
CA MET A 1 34.52 -20.27 24.53
C MET A 1 33.14 -20.25 25.15
N ALA A 2 32.32 -19.22 24.91
CA ALA A 2 30.98 -19.19 25.49
C ALA A 2 30.11 -20.24 24.80
N ASP A 3 29.49 -21.11 25.58
CA ASP A 3 28.65 -22.19 25.06
C ASP A 3 27.44 -21.60 24.33
N ARG A 4 27.29 -21.97 23.05
CA ARG A 4 26.19 -21.54 22.18
C ARG A 4 25.12 -22.61 22.24
N GLU A 5 24.10 -22.39 23.06
CA GLU A 5 23.06 -23.40 23.35
C GLU A 5 21.64 -22.84 23.19
N TRP A 6 21.47 -21.55 22.92
CA TRP A 6 20.16 -20.90 22.87
C TRP A 6 19.61 -20.77 21.46
N PHE A 7 18.33 -21.11 21.30
CA PHE A 7 17.57 -20.96 20.08
C PHE A 7 16.42 -19.97 20.28
N ILE A 8 16.15 -19.14 19.27
CA ILE A 8 15.12 -18.10 19.28
C ILE A 8 14.08 -18.41 18.19
N GLN A 9 12.81 -18.46 18.56
CA GLN A 9 11.74 -18.72 17.60
C GLN A 9 11.39 -17.45 16.81
N GLN A 10 11.43 -17.56 15.48
CA GLN A 10 10.99 -16.53 14.53
C GLN A 10 9.81 -17.06 13.69
N GLN A 11 9.20 -16.18 12.88
CA GLN A 11 7.99 -16.51 12.12
C GLN A 11 8.17 -17.69 11.15
N THR A 12 9.39 -17.94 10.67
CA THR A 12 9.69 -18.95 9.64
C THR A 12 10.58 -20.09 10.13
N GLY A 13 10.80 -20.22 11.45
CA GLY A 13 11.66 -21.25 12.02
C GLY A 13 12.36 -20.80 13.31
N HIS A 14 13.33 -21.57 13.76
CA HIS A 14 14.20 -21.18 14.88
C HIS A 14 15.57 -20.74 14.37
N GLN A 15 16.16 -19.75 15.03
CA GLN A 15 17.54 -19.32 14.78
C GLN A 15 18.41 -19.66 15.98
N GLY A 16 19.62 -20.16 15.72
CA GLY A 16 20.58 -20.57 16.75
C GLY A 16 21.49 -21.69 16.24
N PRO A 17 22.39 -22.19 17.10
CA PRO A 17 22.52 -21.83 18.51
C PRO A 17 23.29 -20.52 18.74
N PHE A 18 22.85 -19.76 19.75
CA PHE A 18 23.46 -18.51 20.22
C PHE A 18 24.00 -18.65 21.64
N SER A 19 24.99 -17.83 21.96
CA SER A 19 25.46 -17.64 23.34
C SER A 19 24.53 -16.71 24.11
N ALA A 20 24.52 -16.80 25.45
CA ALA A 20 23.72 -15.91 26.29
C ALA A 20 24.05 -14.42 26.06
N GLU A 21 25.31 -14.09 25.78
CA GLU A 21 25.78 -12.73 25.46
C GLU A 21 25.20 -12.22 24.12
N GLU A 22 25.08 -13.08 23.11
CA GLU A 22 24.47 -12.73 21.82
C GLU A 22 22.96 -12.47 21.98
N VAL A 23 22.26 -13.30 22.77
CA VAL A 23 20.84 -13.10 23.09
C VAL A 23 20.66 -11.77 23.84
N TYR A 24 21.53 -11.46 24.80
CA TYR A 24 21.52 -10.20 25.53
C TYR A 24 21.69 -9.00 24.58
N ARG A 25 22.64 -9.08 23.64
CA ARG A 25 22.84 -8.04 22.62
C ARG A 25 21.60 -7.88 21.73
N TYR A 26 21.00 -8.97 21.26
CA TYR A 26 19.78 -8.91 20.45
C TYR A 26 18.57 -8.35 21.20
N PHE A 27 18.51 -8.53 22.52
CA PHE A 27 17.49 -7.88 23.35
C PHE A 27 17.67 -6.35 23.37
N HIS A 28 18.88 -5.86 23.62
CA HIS A 28 19.17 -4.41 23.64
C HIS A 28 19.04 -3.75 22.26
N GLU A 29 19.26 -4.50 21.18
CA GLU A 29 18.99 -4.06 19.81
C GLU A 29 17.49 -4.07 19.45
N GLY A 30 16.62 -4.59 20.32
CA GLY A 30 15.18 -4.70 20.06
C GLY A 30 14.79 -5.80 19.07
N ARG A 31 15.73 -6.69 18.71
CA ARG A 31 15.48 -7.85 17.83
C ARG A 31 14.73 -8.97 18.55
N VAL A 32 14.94 -9.08 19.86
CA VAL A 32 14.28 -10.06 20.75
C VAL A 32 13.51 -9.29 21.81
N ARG A 33 12.24 -9.66 22.03
CA ARG A 33 11.36 -9.03 23.04
C ARG A 33 11.23 -9.95 24.27
N PRO A 34 10.76 -9.45 25.43
CA PRO A 34 10.52 -10.29 26.60
C PRO A 34 9.57 -11.47 26.34
N GLU A 35 8.67 -11.33 25.36
CA GLU A 35 7.71 -12.35 24.92
C GLU A 35 8.26 -13.30 23.85
N SER A 36 9.44 -13.04 23.29
CA SER A 36 10.07 -13.92 22.31
C SER A 36 10.32 -15.30 22.91
N LEU A 37 9.91 -16.34 22.19
CA LEU A 37 10.05 -17.73 22.63
C LEU A 37 11.49 -18.19 22.42
N MET A 38 12.08 -18.71 23.49
CA MET A 38 13.45 -19.17 23.59
C MET A 38 13.44 -20.66 23.95
N TRP A 39 14.39 -21.41 23.40
CA TRP A 39 14.61 -22.80 23.77
C TRP A 39 16.11 -23.05 23.95
N LYS A 40 16.47 -24.00 24.81
CA LYS A 40 17.83 -24.51 24.94
C LYS A 40 17.76 -25.99 25.27
N GLU A 41 18.85 -26.70 24.98
CA GLU A 41 18.95 -28.12 25.30
C GLU A 41 18.75 -28.34 26.82
N GLY A 42 17.87 -29.29 27.17
CA GLY A 42 17.44 -29.54 28.55
C GLY A 42 16.18 -28.79 29.00
N LEU A 43 15.63 -27.85 28.22
CA LEU A 43 14.28 -27.32 28.45
C LEU A 43 13.23 -28.22 27.80
N SER A 44 12.12 -28.46 28.51
CA SER A 44 11.03 -29.32 28.04
C SER A 44 10.19 -28.70 26.92
N ASP A 45 10.15 -27.36 26.81
CA ASP A 45 9.37 -26.64 25.81
C ASP A 45 9.95 -25.23 25.56
N TRP A 46 9.51 -24.58 24.49
CA TRP A 46 9.78 -23.18 24.18
C TRP A 46 9.19 -22.28 25.25
N MET A 47 10.00 -21.38 25.80
CA MET A 47 9.63 -20.53 26.92
C MET A 47 9.90 -19.06 26.61
N PRO A 48 9.02 -18.11 26.98
CA PRO A 48 9.29 -16.68 26.78
C PRO A 48 10.58 -16.26 27.48
N LEU A 49 11.37 -15.37 26.85
CA LEU A 49 12.65 -14.87 27.37
C LEU A 49 12.57 -14.41 28.84
N LYS A 50 11.49 -13.72 29.22
CA LYS A 50 11.26 -13.26 30.60
C LYS A 50 11.19 -14.38 31.66
N ASN A 51 10.88 -15.61 31.25
CA ASN A 51 10.80 -16.78 32.12
C ASN A 51 12.10 -17.60 32.13
N CYS A 52 13.03 -17.34 31.21
CA CYS A 52 14.34 -18.00 31.16
C CYS A 52 15.24 -17.42 32.26
N ARG A 53 15.20 -18.00 33.47
CA ARG A 53 15.89 -17.49 34.68
C ARG A 53 17.35 -17.08 34.44
N GLU A 54 18.10 -17.87 33.67
CA GLU A 54 19.53 -17.64 33.40
C GLU A 54 19.79 -16.33 32.65
N ILE A 55 18.97 -16.02 31.64
CA ILE A 55 19.09 -14.77 30.87
C ILE A 55 18.34 -13.63 31.58
N ALA A 56 17.23 -13.95 32.24
CA ALA A 56 16.40 -12.97 32.93
C ALA A 56 17.13 -12.29 34.10
N HIS A 57 18.01 -13.00 34.79
CA HIS A 57 18.88 -12.42 35.81
C HIS A 57 19.91 -11.44 35.21
N ALA A 58 20.45 -11.73 34.03
CA ALA A 58 21.38 -10.83 33.35
C ALA A 58 20.67 -9.58 32.79
N LEU A 59 19.39 -9.71 32.43
CA LEU A 59 18.58 -8.64 31.88
C LEU A 59 17.91 -7.74 32.93
N ASP A 60 18.14 -8.01 34.22
CA ASP A 60 17.63 -7.21 35.34
C ASP A 60 16.10 -6.95 35.25
N PHE A 61 15.33 -7.96 34.79
CA PHE A 61 13.85 -7.89 34.77
C PHE A 61 13.22 -7.86 36.16
N ASN A 62 14.03 -7.81 37.22
CA ASN A 62 13.55 -7.80 38.58
C ASN A 62 12.96 -6.43 38.89
N LEU A 63 11.63 -6.37 38.78
CA LEU A 63 10.71 -5.36 39.30
C LEU A 63 11.22 -4.69 40.59
N GLN A 64 12.04 -3.65 40.45
CA GLN A 64 11.86 -2.46 41.26
C GLN A 64 10.84 -1.61 40.51
N SER A 65 9.62 -1.62 41.04
CA SER A 65 8.84 -0.40 41.12
C SER A 65 9.79 0.77 41.31
N GLU A 66 9.87 1.60 40.29
CA GLU A 66 10.63 2.83 40.26
C GLU A 66 10.37 3.58 41.56
N LYS A 67 11.32 3.51 42.51
CA LYS A 67 11.40 4.45 43.61
C LYS A 67 11.53 5.80 42.92
N LEU A 68 10.40 6.52 42.79
CA LEU A 68 10.43 7.90 42.36
C LEU A 68 11.55 8.60 43.16
N PRO A 69 12.47 9.32 42.49
CA PRO A 69 13.42 10.14 43.21
C PRO A 69 12.62 11.03 44.17
N LYS A 70 13.08 11.14 45.43
CA LYS A 70 12.46 12.01 46.44
C LYS A 70 12.11 13.35 45.79
N PRO A 71 10.90 13.89 46.01
CA PRO A 71 10.49 15.14 45.39
C PRO A 71 11.58 16.18 45.62
N LEU A 72 12.05 16.79 44.53
CA LEU A 72 13.07 17.84 44.62
C LEU A 72 12.58 18.89 45.62
N PRO A 73 13.44 19.35 46.55
CA PRO A 73 13.11 20.45 47.44
C PRO A 73 12.57 21.62 46.62
N PRO A 74 11.49 22.30 47.06
CA PRO A 74 10.88 23.42 46.32
C PRO A 74 11.93 24.45 45.86
N ASP A 75 12.94 24.69 46.70
CA ASP A 75 14.01 25.67 46.49
C ASP A 75 14.92 25.33 45.30
N ALA A 76 15.08 24.05 44.95
CA ALA A 76 15.91 23.62 43.82
C ALA A 76 15.28 24.01 42.47
N LEU A 77 13.95 24.11 42.43
CA LEU A 77 13.19 24.47 41.22
C LEU A 77 13.33 25.96 40.89
N ASP A 78 13.47 26.80 41.92
CA ASP A 78 13.67 28.24 41.75
C ASP A 78 15.12 28.59 41.38
N LEU A 79 16.10 27.83 41.89
CA LEU A 79 17.49 27.95 41.44
C LEU A 79 17.66 27.61 39.95
N LEU A 80 16.97 26.57 39.48
CA LEU A 80 17.02 26.15 38.06
C LEU A 80 16.35 27.17 37.12
N LYS A 81 15.24 27.78 37.55
CA LYS A 81 14.60 28.88 36.80
C LYS A 81 15.53 30.08 36.67
N ASN A 82 16.18 30.47 37.76
CA ASN A 82 17.12 31.59 37.77
C ASN A 82 18.34 31.33 36.88
N GLU A 83 18.85 30.09 36.86
CA GLU A 83 19.96 29.73 35.99
C GLU A 83 19.59 29.78 34.49
N ILE A 84 18.37 29.32 34.15
CA ILE A 84 17.84 29.38 32.78
C ILE A 84 17.63 30.83 32.33
N GLU A 85 17.12 31.70 33.20
CA GLU A 85 16.98 33.14 32.90
C GLU A 85 18.34 33.80 32.68
N MET A 86 19.33 33.51 33.52
CA MET A 86 20.68 34.05 33.36
C MET A 86 21.35 33.60 32.06
N LYS A 87 21.14 32.34 31.64
CA LYS A 87 21.61 31.83 30.34
C LYS A 87 20.91 32.54 29.17
N ARG A 88 19.60 32.80 29.27
CA ARG A 88 18.84 33.55 28.25
C ARG A 88 19.28 35.01 28.13
N LEU A 89 19.58 35.66 29.25
CA LEU A 89 20.08 37.04 29.27
C LEU A 89 21.47 37.15 28.63
N LYS A 90 22.39 36.22 28.94
CA LYS A 90 23.70 36.16 28.28
C LYS A 90 23.59 35.94 26.77
N LEU A 91 22.66 35.09 26.33
CA LEU A 91 22.43 34.86 24.90
C LEU A 91 21.86 36.10 24.18
N ARG A 92 21.04 36.91 24.87
CA ARG A 92 20.52 38.19 24.34
C ARG A 92 21.60 39.26 24.21
N GLN A 93 22.54 39.33 25.16
CA GLN A 93 23.65 40.28 25.13
C GLN A 93 24.73 39.91 24.11
N ALA A 94 24.86 38.63 23.76
CA ALA A 94 25.81 38.15 22.78
C ALA A 94 25.36 38.31 21.31
N ARG A 95 24.16 38.87 21.06
CA ARG A 95 23.67 39.10 19.69
C ARG A 95 24.29 40.39 19.14
N PRO A 96 25.18 40.34 18.12
CA PRO A 96 25.77 41.55 17.56
C PRO A 96 24.68 42.43 16.97
N GLN A 97 24.74 43.73 17.20
CA GLN A 97 23.84 44.68 16.56
C GLN A 97 24.12 44.67 15.05
N LEU A 98 23.23 44.02 14.30
CA LEU A 98 23.25 44.05 12.85
C LEU A 98 23.11 45.52 12.42
N HIS A 99 24.15 46.02 11.75
CA HIS A 99 24.14 47.34 11.14
C HIS A 99 22.95 47.47 10.18
N GLN A 100 22.33 48.66 10.18
CA GLN A 100 21.33 49.06 9.20
C GLN A 100 21.88 48.82 7.79
N VAL A 101 21.18 47.98 7.02
CA VAL A 101 21.44 47.78 5.61
C VAL A 101 20.77 48.92 4.87
N ASP A 102 21.57 49.76 4.22
CA ASP A 102 21.12 50.83 3.33
C ASP A 102 20.17 50.32 2.24
N GLU A 103 19.19 51.15 1.91
CA GLU A 103 18.12 50.88 0.96
C GLU A 103 18.64 50.41 -0.41
N LEU A 104 18.23 49.21 -0.81
CA LEU A 104 18.41 48.71 -2.18
C LEU A 104 17.54 49.52 -3.16
N PRO A 105 18.07 49.89 -4.34
CA PRO A 105 17.32 50.64 -5.35
C PRO A 105 16.15 49.80 -5.93
N PRO A 106 15.07 50.47 -6.37
CA PRO A 106 13.87 49.78 -6.85
C PRO A 106 14.14 49.02 -8.16
N LEU A 107 13.69 47.77 -8.19
CA LEU A 107 13.76 46.90 -9.36
C LEU A 107 12.91 47.43 -10.53
N PRO A 108 13.36 47.26 -11.79
CA PRO A 108 12.64 47.74 -12.96
C PRO A 108 11.31 47.00 -13.17
N VAL A 109 10.27 47.77 -13.47
CA VAL A 109 8.90 47.30 -13.74
C VAL A 109 8.88 46.53 -15.06
N ALA A 110 8.42 45.28 -15.01
CA ALA A 110 8.21 44.45 -16.20
C ALA A 110 7.04 44.98 -17.05
N PRO A 111 7.13 44.96 -18.40
CA PRO A 111 6.08 45.48 -19.26
C PRO A 111 4.82 44.60 -19.22
N SER A 112 3.69 45.28 -19.04
CA SER A 112 2.34 44.74 -19.06
C SER A 112 2.02 44.07 -20.40
N ARG A 113 1.72 42.76 -20.35
CA ARG A 113 1.30 41.93 -21.48
C ARG A 113 -0.14 42.30 -21.85
N SER A 114 -0.30 42.95 -23.00
CA SER A 114 -1.60 43.31 -23.59
C SER A 114 -2.40 42.06 -23.97
N LYS A 115 -3.71 42.14 -23.74
CA LYS A 115 -4.73 41.21 -24.23
C LYS A 115 -4.96 41.50 -25.70
N ASP A 116 -4.61 40.56 -26.58
CA ASP A 116 -5.27 40.40 -27.87
C ASP A 116 -5.43 38.91 -28.14
N ARG A 117 -6.69 38.46 -28.05
CA ARG A 117 -7.10 37.09 -28.35
C ARG A 117 -8.43 37.17 -29.10
N SER A 118 -8.34 37.48 -30.38
CA SER A 118 -9.40 37.25 -31.36
C SER A 118 -8.75 36.83 -32.67
N HIS A 119 -9.39 35.89 -33.37
CA HIS A 119 -9.00 35.26 -34.64
C HIS A 119 -8.09 34.04 -34.53
N LEU A 120 -8.72 32.87 -34.37
CA LEU A 120 -8.23 31.64 -35.00
C LEU A 120 -9.43 30.87 -35.52
N SER A 121 -9.61 31.04 -36.83
CA SER A 121 -10.51 30.30 -37.71
C SER A 121 -10.03 28.87 -37.87
N THR A 122 -10.98 27.95 -37.92
CA THR A 122 -10.86 26.59 -38.44
C THR A 122 -10.16 26.57 -39.80
N GLY A 123 -9.08 25.80 -39.90
CA GLY A 123 -8.33 25.53 -41.12
C GLY A 123 -7.50 24.27 -40.93
N GLU A 124 -7.64 23.34 -41.87
CA GLU A 124 -7.06 22.00 -41.91
C GLU A 124 -5.53 22.00 -41.74
N GLY A 125 -5.01 21.08 -40.93
CA GLY A 125 -3.59 21.00 -40.57
C GLY A 125 -2.74 20.23 -41.59
N PRO A 126 -1.50 20.66 -41.88
CA PRO A 126 -0.58 19.96 -42.76
C PRO A 126 0.26 18.93 -41.98
N PHE A 127 0.13 17.65 -42.30
CA PHE A 127 0.91 16.54 -41.72
C PHE A 127 2.20 16.23 -42.52
N GLY A 128 2.87 17.25 -43.08
CA GLY A 128 3.93 17.06 -44.08
C GLY A 128 5.37 17.42 -43.69
N GLU A 129 5.64 18.03 -42.53
CA GLU A 129 6.92 18.74 -42.31
C GLU A 129 7.92 18.07 -41.36
N TRP A 130 7.54 17.01 -40.63
CA TRP A 130 8.47 16.34 -39.70
C TRP A 130 9.50 15.43 -40.39
N ASP A 131 9.20 14.97 -41.60
CA ASP A 131 10.03 13.99 -42.32
C ASP A 131 11.26 14.62 -43.01
N GLN A 132 11.32 15.95 -43.13
CA GLN A 132 12.48 16.69 -43.64
C GLN A 132 13.51 17.04 -42.55
N ILE A 133 13.09 17.15 -41.29
CA ILE A 133 14.00 17.48 -40.17
C ILE A 133 14.85 16.25 -39.78
N ALA A 134 14.29 15.03 -39.91
CA ALA A 134 14.99 13.79 -39.57
C ALA A 134 16.12 13.43 -40.57
N ARG A 135 16.06 13.92 -41.82
CA ARG A 135 17.05 13.56 -42.87
C ARG A 135 18.32 14.42 -42.86
N ASN A 136 18.35 15.52 -42.10
CA ASN A 136 19.49 16.45 -42.07
C ASN A 136 20.37 16.35 -40.80
N PHE A 137 20.14 15.36 -39.94
CA PHE A 137 20.99 15.13 -38.77
C PHE A 137 22.27 14.38 -39.17
N THR A 138 23.35 15.13 -39.41
CA THR A 138 24.70 14.56 -39.48
C THR A 138 25.27 14.45 -38.06
N PRO A 139 25.72 13.26 -37.62
CA PRO A 139 26.27 13.10 -36.27
C PRO A 139 27.58 13.87 -36.14
N ASN A 140 27.70 14.63 -35.05
CA ASN A 140 28.87 15.43 -34.72
C ASN A 140 30.06 14.52 -34.36
N PRO A 141 31.15 14.49 -35.16
CA PRO A 141 32.31 13.62 -34.93
C PRO A 141 33.12 13.99 -33.67
N ALA A 142 32.81 15.11 -33.01
CA ALA A 142 33.46 15.51 -31.77
C ALA A 142 33.04 14.68 -30.53
N LEU A 143 31.89 13.98 -30.59
CA LEU A 143 31.37 13.23 -29.45
C LEU A 143 31.89 11.78 -29.35
N GLU A 144 32.60 11.29 -30.38
CA GLU A 144 33.15 9.94 -30.39
C GLU A 144 34.48 9.82 -29.61
N LYS A 145 35.09 10.95 -29.23
CA LYS A 145 36.32 11.01 -28.43
C LYS A 145 36.12 10.97 -26.90
N LEU A 146 34.88 10.88 -26.43
CA LEU A 146 34.56 10.85 -25.00
C LEU A 146 34.12 9.46 -24.50
N ARG A 147 34.38 8.39 -25.26
CA ARG A 147 34.08 7.02 -24.84
C ARG A 147 35.18 6.53 -23.90
N PRO A 148 34.93 6.35 -22.58
CA PRO A 148 35.96 5.84 -21.68
C PRO A 148 36.29 4.39 -22.03
N GLU A 149 37.58 4.08 -22.03
CA GLU A 149 38.14 2.75 -22.26
C GLU A 149 37.60 1.77 -21.19
N ALA A 150 37.05 0.65 -21.65
CA ALA A 150 36.52 -0.39 -20.78
C ALA A 150 37.69 -1.12 -20.09
N HIS A 151 37.85 -0.91 -18.79
CA HIS A 151 38.77 -1.72 -17.98
C HIS A 151 38.25 -3.16 -17.87
N GLU A 152 39.07 -4.08 -18.36
CA GLU A 152 38.92 -5.52 -18.28
C GLU A 152 39.06 -5.97 -16.81
N PHE A 153 37.95 -6.40 -16.20
CA PHE A 153 37.94 -6.94 -14.84
C PHE A 153 38.22 -8.45 -14.88
N GLU A 154 39.44 -8.85 -14.48
CA GLU A 154 39.80 -10.25 -14.26
C GLU A 154 39.09 -10.80 -13.01
N PHE A 155 38.15 -11.74 -13.21
CA PHE A 155 37.55 -12.51 -12.11
C PHE A 155 38.49 -13.63 -11.65
N LYS A 156 39.01 -13.49 -10.41
CA LYS A 156 39.72 -14.57 -9.70
C LYS A 156 38.76 -15.74 -9.39
N LYS A 157 39.17 -16.94 -9.80
CA LYS A 157 38.57 -18.23 -9.44
C LYS A 157 38.49 -18.42 -7.92
N THR A 158 37.29 -18.56 -7.38
CA THR A 158 37.06 -19.08 -6.03
C THR A 158 36.58 -20.53 -6.08
N THR A 159 37.48 -21.38 -5.61
CA THR A 159 37.33 -22.55 -4.73
C THR A 159 36.02 -23.35 -4.74
N LYS A 160 36.18 -24.61 -5.16
CA LYS A 160 35.26 -25.75 -5.12
C LYS A 160 34.86 -26.06 -3.68
N VAL A 161 33.56 -25.98 -3.36
CA VAL A 161 32.98 -26.49 -2.10
C VAL A 161 32.28 -27.81 -2.38
N GLU A 162 32.71 -28.83 -1.67
CA GLU A 162 32.23 -30.21 -1.68
C GLU A 162 30.85 -30.28 -1.00
N ARG A 163 29.87 -30.87 -1.70
CA ARG A 163 28.47 -30.95 -1.27
C ARG A 163 28.24 -32.30 -0.59
N ALA A 164 28.15 -32.29 0.73
CA ALA A 164 27.70 -33.43 1.51
C ALA A 164 26.18 -33.63 1.35
N SER A 165 25.78 -34.89 1.21
CA SER A 165 24.42 -35.39 1.08
C SER A 165 23.65 -35.29 2.39
N GLU A 166 22.42 -34.76 2.33
CA GLU A 166 21.46 -34.66 3.43
C GLU A 166 20.25 -35.56 3.10
N PRO A 167 19.73 -36.37 4.05
CA PRO A 167 18.68 -37.35 3.79
C PRO A 167 17.26 -36.75 3.87
N GLU A 168 16.35 -37.29 3.04
CA GLU A 168 14.91 -37.00 3.03
C GLU A 168 14.23 -37.34 4.38
N PRO A 169 13.30 -36.50 4.88
CA PRO A 169 12.38 -36.92 5.93
C PRO A 169 11.09 -37.49 5.36
N GLU A 170 10.71 -38.64 5.91
CA GLU A 170 9.50 -39.41 5.70
C GLU A 170 8.23 -38.58 6.01
N GLN A 171 7.26 -38.62 5.09
CA GLN A 171 5.94 -38.01 5.22
C GLN A 171 4.90 -39.05 5.68
N GLU A 172 4.77 -39.27 6.99
CA GLU A 172 3.61 -39.95 7.58
C GLU A 172 3.24 -39.36 8.94
N SER A 173 2.36 -38.33 8.98
CA SER A 173 1.35 -38.16 10.05
C SER A 173 0.48 -36.89 9.87
N ILE A 174 -0.33 -36.80 8.81
CA ILE A 174 -1.38 -35.76 8.70
C ILE A 174 -2.70 -36.41 8.27
N LYS A 175 -3.20 -37.37 9.07
CA LYS A 175 -4.56 -37.92 8.88
C LYS A 175 -5.41 -38.00 10.15
N GLU A 176 -4.91 -37.64 11.33
CA GLU A 176 -5.70 -37.74 12.57
C GLU A 176 -6.22 -36.41 13.15
N THR A 177 -5.80 -35.24 12.64
CA THR A 177 -6.16 -33.96 13.28
C THR A 177 -7.42 -33.28 12.72
N ILE A 178 -8.15 -33.87 11.76
CA ILE A 178 -9.35 -33.25 11.12
C ILE A 178 -10.68 -33.79 11.70
N LYS A 179 -10.66 -34.51 12.83
CA LYS A 179 -11.89 -35.12 13.38
C LYS A 179 -12.60 -34.31 14.49
N ASP A 180 -11.94 -33.31 15.09
CA ASP A 180 -12.46 -32.67 16.31
C ASP A 180 -12.99 -31.23 16.13
N TRP A 181 -13.16 -30.76 14.89
CA TRP A 181 -13.62 -29.39 14.61
C TRP A 181 -15.12 -29.23 14.29
N LYS A 182 -15.95 -30.25 14.56
CA LYS A 182 -17.40 -30.24 14.26
C LYS A 182 -18.35 -30.14 15.47
N GLU A 183 -17.85 -30.04 16.70
CA GLU A 183 -18.72 -29.99 17.90
C GLU A 183 -18.84 -28.62 18.59
N PHE A 184 -18.27 -27.54 18.03
CA PHE A 184 -18.27 -26.22 18.68
C PHE A 184 -19.09 -25.14 17.94
N SER A 185 -20.32 -25.46 17.55
CA SER A 185 -21.32 -24.46 17.16
C SER A 185 -22.51 -24.50 18.12
N GLY A 186 -22.44 -23.68 19.18
CA GLY A 186 -23.57 -23.43 20.07
C GLY A 186 -24.73 -22.70 19.37
N PRO A 187 -25.97 -22.81 19.88
CA PRO A 187 -27.15 -22.33 19.19
C PRO A 187 -27.19 -20.80 19.12
N ILE A 188 -27.47 -20.32 17.91
CA ILE A 188 -27.79 -18.93 17.59
C ILE A 188 -29.09 -18.57 18.31
N TYR A 189 -29.04 -17.54 19.17
CA TYR A 189 -30.24 -16.96 19.76
C TYR A 189 -31.09 -16.31 18.68
N GLU A 190 -32.15 -17.00 18.24
CA GLU A 190 -33.27 -16.40 17.52
C GLU A 190 -34.01 -15.44 18.47
N SER A 191 -33.85 -14.13 18.24
CA SER A 191 -34.65 -13.12 18.91
C SER A 191 -36.10 -13.22 18.44
N THR A 192 -36.95 -13.80 19.29
CA THR A 192 -38.40 -13.88 19.11
C THR A 192 -38.99 -12.46 19.06
N PRO A 193 -39.91 -12.15 18.13
CA PRO A 193 -40.58 -10.86 18.11
C PRO A 193 -41.56 -10.79 19.30
N GLN A 194 -41.28 -9.90 20.25
CA GLN A 194 -42.22 -9.58 21.32
C GLN A 194 -43.51 -8.99 20.73
N LYS A 195 -44.55 -9.82 20.72
CA LYS A 195 -45.93 -9.47 20.44
C LYS A 195 -46.41 -8.56 21.59
N ILE A 196 -46.45 -7.25 21.34
CA ILE A 196 -47.06 -6.28 22.25
C ILE A 196 -48.54 -6.63 22.36
N SER A 197 -48.95 -7.14 23.51
CA SER A 197 -50.34 -7.40 23.84
C SER A 197 -51.12 -6.09 23.87
N LEU A 198 -52.09 -5.99 22.96
CA LEU A 198 -53.20 -5.05 23.04
C LEU A 198 -53.82 -5.14 24.44
N TRP A 199 -53.85 -4.01 25.16
CA TRP A 199 -54.70 -3.85 26.32
C TRP A 199 -56.14 -3.62 25.85
N ASP A 200 -57.06 -4.35 26.49
CA ASP A 200 -58.51 -4.30 26.34
C ASP A 200 -59.10 -2.89 26.29
N GLN A 201 -59.67 -2.53 25.15
CA GLN A 201 -60.66 -1.45 25.07
C GLN A 201 -62.03 -2.00 25.52
N LYS A 202 -62.32 -1.90 26.82
CA LYS A 202 -63.69 -1.96 27.31
C LYS A 202 -64.46 -0.71 26.84
N LYS A 203 -65.47 -0.93 25.99
CA LYS A 203 -66.56 0.02 25.72
C LYS A 203 -67.21 0.47 27.03
N PRO A 204 -67.45 1.78 27.25
CA PRO A 204 -68.53 2.22 28.10
C PRO A 204 -69.80 2.36 27.27
N ALA A 205 -70.89 1.87 27.86
CA ALA A 205 -72.25 2.00 27.37
C ALA A 205 -72.73 3.45 27.42
N ASP A 206 -73.68 3.73 26.54
CA ASP A 206 -74.46 4.96 26.45
C ASP A 206 -75.09 5.32 27.81
N GLY A 207 -74.90 6.57 28.23
CA GLY A 207 -75.44 7.11 29.46
C GLY A 207 -75.44 8.63 29.42
N GLU A 208 -76.62 9.21 29.64
CA GLU A 208 -77.00 10.57 29.34
C GLU A 208 -76.16 11.69 29.97
N THR A 209 -76.21 12.81 29.26
CA THR A 209 -75.69 14.14 29.54
C THR A 209 -76.08 14.71 30.90
N GLN A 210 -75.08 15.20 31.65
CA GLN A 210 -75.23 16.41 32.47
C GLN A 210 -74.02 17.35 32.27
N PRO A 211 -74.25 18.67 32.07
CA PRO A 211 -73.19 19.63 31.87
C PRO A 211 -72.59 20.02 33.22
N THR A 212 -71.52 19.33 33.63
CA THR A 212 -70.71 19.78 34.77
C THR A 212 -69.65 20.75 34.27
N GLU A 213 -69.69 21.96 34.83
CA GLU A 213 -68.74 23.04 34.58
C GLU A 213 -67.31 22.53 34.79
N ARG A 214 -66.55 22.45 33.69
CA ARG A 214 -65.13 22.08 33.74
C ARG A 214 -64.36 23.20 34.44
N PRO A 215 -63.65 22.93 35.55
CA PRO A 215 -62.82 23.95 36.17
C PRO A 215 -61.70 24.34 35.20
N LYS A 216 -61.60 25.64 34.89
CA LYS A 216 -60.57 26.28 34.03
C LYS A 216 -59.11 26.03 34.47
N LYS A 217 -58.85 25.15 35.44
CA LYS A 217 -57.52 24.87 36.03
C LYS A 217 -56.62 23.95 35.19
N ARG A 218 -57.14 23.23 34.18
CA ARG A 218 -56.30 22.35 33.32
C ARG A 218 -55.43 23.09 32.29
N HIS A 219 -55.74 24.34 31.97
CA HIS A 219 -54.92 25.14 31.04
C HIS A 219 -53.64 25.67 31.70
N TYR A 220 -53.66 25.91 33.02
CA TYR A 220 -52.51 26.45 33.75
C TYR A 220 -51.35 25.44 33.86
N GLY A 221 -51.67 24.15 34.07
CA GLY A 221 -50.65 23.09 34.11
C GLY A 221 -49.93 22.88 32.79
N ARG A 222 -50.65 23.02 31.66
CA ARG A 222 -50.08 22.92 30.30
C ARG A 222 -49.23 24.14 29.95
N ALA A 223 -49.68 25.33 30.35
CA ALA A 223 -48.89 26.56 30.16
C ALA A 223 -47.59 26.50 30.97
N MET A 224 -47.65 26.07 32.24
CA MET A 224 -46.46 25.94 33.09
C MET A 224 -45.49 24.86 32.61
N SER A 225 -45.97 23.71 32.14
CA SER A 225 -45.08 22.69 31.57
C SER A 225 -44.37 23.21 30.32
N LEU A 226 -45.05 24.01 29.49
CA LEU A 226 -44.48 24.58 28.28
C LEU A 226 -43.47 25.69 28.60
N VAL A 227 -43.73 26.52 29.60
CA VAL A 227 -42.79 27.53 30.11
C VAL A 227 -41.56 26.88 30.73
N VAL A 228 -41.70 25.82 31.51
CA VAL A 228 -40.55 25.09 32.08
C VAL A 228 -39.73 24.42 30.98
N VAL A 229 -40.36 23.81 29.98
CA VAL A 229 -39.65 23.24 28.82
C VAL A 229 -38.94 24.32 28.02
N LEU A 230 -39.57 25.48 27.79
CA LEU A 230 -38.94 26.61 27.09
C LEU A 230 -37.82 27.26 27.91
N ALA A 231 -37.95 27.35 29.23
CA ALA A 231 -36.92 27.90 30.11
C ALA A 231 -35.72 26.95 30.18
N VAL A 232 -35.95 25.64 30.30
CA VAL A 232 -34.90 24.62 30.23
C VAL A 232 -34.25 24.67 28.85
N ALA A 233 -35.03 24.66 27.75
CA ALA A 233 -34.49 24.79 26.40
C ALA A 233 -33.68 26.08 26.22
N ALA A 234 -34.15 27.23 26.73
CA ALA A 234 -33.45 28.51 26.64
C ALA A 234 -32.13 28.48 27.42
N VAL A 235 -32.10 27.92 28.62
CA VAL A 235 -30.85 27.72 29.39
C VAL A 235 -29.90 26.81 28.62
N PHE A 236 -30.39 25.71 28.05
CA PHE A 236 -29.56 24.77 27.29
C PHE A 236 -29.14 25.27 25.90
N VAL A 237 -29.83 26.26 25.32
CA VAL A 237 -29.46 26.88 24.03
C VAL A 237 -28.54 28.10 24.23
N LYS A 238 -28.82 28.97 25.21
CA LYS A 238 -28.04 30.20 25.46
C LYS A 238 -26.73 29.96 26.20
N VAL A 239 -26.67 29.00 27.13
CA VAL A 239 -25.44 28.73 27.91
C VAL A 239 -24.29 28.20 27.03
N PRO A 240 -24.53 27.35 26.01
CA PRO A 240 -23.50 26.96 25.05
C PRO A 240 -23.05 28.09 24.13
N GLU A 241 -23.93 28.97 23.66
CA GLU A 241 -23.53 30.15 22.87
C GLU A 241 -22.58 31.06 23.66
N LEU A 242 -22.87 31.27 24.95
CA LEU A 242 -22.00 32.01 25.86
C LEU A 242 -20.66 31.30 26.13
N ARG A 243 -20.61 29.96 26.11
CA ARG A 243 -19.34 29.21 26.18
C ARG A 243 -18.57 29.20 24.86
N MET A 244 -19.24 29.18 23.71
CA MET A 244 -18.62 29.22 22.38
C MET A 244 -17.95 30.56 22.10
N LEU A 245 -18.50 31.67 22.63
CA LEU A 245 -17.87 32.99 22.58
C LEU A 245 -16.65 33.12 23.51
N GLY A 246 -16.55 32.28 24.56
CA GLY A 246 -15.43 32.26 25.51
C GLY A 246 -14.37 31.17 25.28
N SER A 247 -14.61 30.20 24.40
CA SER A 247 -13.76 29.03 24.20
C SER A 247 -12.69 29.18 23.12
N ALA A 248 -12.24 30.40 22.82
CA ALA A 248 -11.03 30.60 22.01
C ALA A 248 -9.76 30.02 22.68
N VAL A 249 -9.88 29.58 23.94
CA VAL A 249 -8.82 28.87 24.66
C VAL A 249 -8.89 27.37 24.32
N PRO A 250 -7.91 26.81 23.58
CA PRO A 250 -7.86 25.37 23.29
C PRO A 250 -7.82 24.57 24.60
N SER A 251 -8.50 23.42 24.62
CA SER A 251 -8.48 22.51 25.77
C SER A 251 -7.04 22.10 26.13
N LYS A 252 -6.79 21.68 27.38
CA LYS A 252 -5.47 21.20 27.79
C LYS A 252 -4.96 20.07 26.89
N GLU A 253 -5.87 19.21 26.44
CA GLU A 253 -5.60 18.14 25.46
C GLU A 253 -5.24 18.72 24.09
N ALA A 254 -5.99 19.70 23.58
CA ALA A 254 -5.67 20.37 22.32
C ALA A 254 -4.29 21.05 22.35
N ARG A 255 -3.85 21.60 23.49
CA ARG A 255 -2.49 22.15 23.67
C ARG A 255 -1.40 21.09 23.63
N LEU A 256 -1.63 19.92 24.24
CA LEU A 256 -0.69 18.80 24.19
C LEU A 256 -0.56 18.26 22.76
N LEU A 257 -1.69 18.14 22.07
CA LEU A 257 -1.72 17.78 20.65
C LEU A 257 -0.99 18.82 19.78
N GLN A 258 -1.09 20.11 20.12
CA GLN A 258 -0.36 21.19 19.46
C GLN A 258 1.17 21.13 19.66
N GLN A 259 1.65 20.53 20.74
CA GLN A 259 3.08 20.37 20.97
C GLN A 259 3.68 19.26 20.09
N ASP A 260 2.91 18.20 19.84
CA ASP A 260 3.32 17.11 18.94
C ASP A 260 3.21 17.49 17.45
N PHE A 261 2.49 18.57 17.12
CA PHE A 261 2.42 19.12 15.76
C PHE A 261 3.79 19.52 15.21
N ALA A 262 4.78 19.78 16.07
CA ALA A 262 6.15 20.08 15.68
C ALA A 262 6.86 18.89 14.99
N LYS A 263 6.32 17.67 15.12
CA LYS A 263 6.83 16.46 14.43
C LYS A 263 6.26 16.30 13.02
N LEU A 264 5.31 17.14 12.60
CA LEU A 264 4.81 17.18 11.23
C LEU A 264 5.64 18.16 10.41
N GLN A 265 5.92 17.80 9.16
CA GLN A 265 6.55 18.72 8.23
C GLN A 265 5.69 19.99 8.04
N PRO A 266 6.31 21.17 7.86
CA PRO A 266 5.59 22.44 7.67
C PRO A 266 4.57 22.42 6.52
N ALA A 267 4.86 21.67 5.45
CA ALA A 267 3.94 21.51 4.32
C ALA A 267 2.66 20.73 4.73
N LYS A 268 2.80 19.71 5.58
CA LYS A 268 1.69 18.91 6.12
C LYS A 268 0.86 19.75 7.11
N SER A 269 1.51 20.52 7.99
CA SER A 269 0.81 21.38 8.96
C SER A 269 -0.01 22.48 8.28
N ALA A 270 0.53 23.13 7.25
CA ALA A 270 -0.18 24.18 6.49
C ALA A 270 -1.48 23.66 5.84
N ARG A 271 -1.53 22.37 5.49
CA ARG A 271 -2.76 21.74 4.98
C ARG A 271 -3.81 21.57 6.06
N PHE A 272 -3.41 21.25 7.28
CA PHE A 272 -4.33 21.15 8.41
C PHE A 272 -4.91 22.53 8.75
N ASP A 273 -4.10 23.59 8.72
CA ASP A 273 -4.60 24.95 8.89
C ASP A 273 -5.69 25.30 7.86
N LYS A 274 -5.51 24.87 6.60
CA LYS A 274 -6.51 25.03 5.54
C LYS A 274 -7.79 24.22 5.80
N VAL A 275 -7.70 23.06 6.44
CA VAL A 275 -8.87 22.28 6.86
C VAL A 275 -9.60 23.01 7.98
N PHE A 276 -8.88 23.52 8.98
CA PHE A 276 -9.45 24.25 10.11
C PHE A 276 -10.03 25.63 9.75
N SER A 277 -9.51 26.26 8.69
CA SER A 277 -10.01 27.55 8.22
C SER A 277 -11.28 27.43 7.37
N ASN A 278 -11.64 26.24 6.88
CA ASN A 278 -12.89 26.04 6.15
C ASN A 278 -14.06 26.08 7.14
N THR A 279 -14.87 27.13 7.06
CA THR A 279 -16.15 27.21 7.76
C THR A 279 -17.07 26.09 7.30
N ILE A 280 -17.71 25.42 8.26
CA ILE A 280 -18.44 24.14 8.15
C ILE A 280 -19.67 24.19 7.21
N ILE A 281 -19.92 25.31 6.54
CA ILE A 281 -21.23 25.64 5.95
C ILE A 281 -21.63 24.66 4.84
N ASP A 282 -20.70 24.13 4.03
CA ASP A 282 -21.11 23.33 2.87
C ASP A 282 -20.80 21.83 2.95
N ARG A 283 -19.62 21.40 3.40
CA ARG A 283 -19.28 19.98 3.67
C ARG A 283 -18.10 19.90 4.64
N PRO A 284 -18.10 18.97 5.60
CA PRO A 284 -16.91 18.72 6.41
C PRO A 284 -15.77 18.29 5.49
N LYS A 285 -14.62 18.94 5.64
CA LYS A 285 -13.38 18.54 4.95
C LYS A 285 -12.49 17.83 5.95
N PHE A 286 -11.69 16.91 5.46
CA PHE A 286 -10.67 16.27 6.28
C PHE A 286 -9.35 16.19 5.51
N ASN A 287 -8.28 15.92 6.25
CA ASN A 287 -6.99 15.58 5.67
C ASN A 287 -6.27 14.61 6.60
N LEU A 288 -5.40 13.79 6.02
CA LEU A 288 -4.57 12.84 6.73
C LEU A 288 -3.10 13.14 6.43
N ALA A 289 -2.27 13.03 7.45
CA ALA A 289 -0.83 13.11 7.29
C ALA A 289 -0.14 12.09 8.20
N MET A 290 0.86 11.38 7.67
CA MET A 290 1.69 10.51 8.48
C MET A 290 2.88 11.28 9.04
N THR A 291 3.26 10.98 10.28
CA THR A 291 4.48 11.52 10.90
C THR A 291 5.73 11.01 10.19
N ASP A 292 6.82 11.75 10.34
CA ASP A 292 8.07 11.44 9.63
C ASP A 292 8.73 10.13 10.09
N ASP A 293 8.42 9.68 11.30
CA ASP A 293 8.80 8.37 11.83
C ASP A 293 7.83 7.24 11.43
N GLY A 294 6.71 7.54 10.77
CA GLY A 294 5.66 6.58 10.45
C GLY A 294 4.92 5.99 11.66
N ALA A 295 5.14 6.53 12.87
CA ALA A 295 4.56 5.98 14.08
C ALA A 295 3.09 6.37 14.27
N ASN A 296 2.67 7.52 13.72
CA ASN A 296 1.33 8.04 13.90
C ASN A 296 0.75 8.59 12.58
N ILE A 297 -0.56 8.44 12.42
CA ILE A 297 -1.35 9.11 11.41
C ILE A 297 -2.15 10.21 12.10
N TRP A 298 -2.03 11.42 11.61
CA TRP A 298 -2.80 12.57 12.06
C TRP A 298 -4.01 12.75 11.15
N LEU A 299 -5.16 12.93 11.75
CA LEU A 299 -6.43 13.23 11.09
C LEU A 299 -6.89 14.61 11.52
N ALA A 300 -7.01 15.52 10.56
CA ALA A 300 -7.62 16.83 10.75
C ALA A 300 -9.00 16.83 10.08
N VAL A 301 -10.01 17.31 10.77
CA VAL A 301 -11.38 17.48 10.27
C VAL A 301 -11.82 18.91 10.58
N SER A 302 -12.53 19.55 9.64
CA SER A 302 -12.97 20.94 9.78
C SER A 302 -14.02 21.14 10.90
N ALA A 303 -14.51 20.07 11.52
CA ALA A 303 -15.52 20.11 12.57
C ALA A 303 -14.88 20.18 13.97
N ARG A 304 -15.16 21.27 14.72
CA ARG A 304 -14.57 21.54 16.04
C ARG A 304 -15.23 20.82 17.23
N THR A 305 -16.10 19.84 16.96
CA THR A 305 -16.75 19.05 18.03
C THR A 305 -16.12 17.68 18.16
N SER A 306 -16.35 17.01 19.28
CA SER A 306 -15.83 15.67 19.50
C SER A 306 -16.63 14.62 18.73
N TYR A 307 -15.94 13.82 17.94
CA TYR A 307 -16.54 12.72 17.16
C TYR A 307 -15.86 11.40 17.51
N ARG A 308 -16.63 10.33 17.61
CA ARG A 308 -16.11 8.97 17.46
C ARG A 308 -16.05 8.66 15.97
N PHE A 309 -14.91 8.21 15.48
CA PHE A 309 -14.74 7.94 14.07
C PHE A 309 -14.34 6.49 13.82
N GLU A 310 -14.71 6.00 12.63
CA GLU A 310 -14.21 4.81 11.96
C GLU A 310 -13.55 5.27 10.67
N LEU A 311 -12.26 4.98 10.54
CA LEU A 311 -11.43 5.36 9.40
C LEU A 311 -11.01 4.07 8.68
N GLY A 312 -11.36 3.96 7.41
CA GLY A 312 -10.95 2.86 6.53
C GLY A 312 -10.06 3.38 5.41
N LEU A 313 -8.93 2.71 5.16
CA LEU A 313 -8.01 3.01 4.08
C LEU A 313 -7.81 1.79 3.20
N ARG A 314 -7.80 2.02 1.89
CA ARG A 314 -7.52 1.01 0.87
C ARG A 314 -6.48 1.56 -0.09
N SER A 315 -5.37 0.84 -0.29
CA SER A 315 -4.36 1.20 -1.28
C SER A 315 -4.97 1.27 -2.68
N VAL A 316 -4.59 2.28 -3.46
CA VAL A 316 -4.88 2.30 -4.88
C VAL A 316 -3.92 1.32 -5.59
N PRO A 317 -4.43 0.37 -6.41
CA PRO A 317 -3.59 -0.59 -7.11
C PRO A 317 -2.50 0.11 -7.92
N GLU A 318 -1.28 -0.46 -7.89
CA GLU A 318 -0.11 0.08 -8.58
C GLU A 318 0.21 1.55 -8.22
N ARG A 319 -0.14 2.01 -7.02
CA ARG A 319 0.21 3.35 -6.52
C ARG A 319 0.82 3.30 -5.12
N VAL A 320 1.35 2.15 -4.72
CA VAL A 320 1.98 1.89 -3.42
C VAL A 320 3.29 1.12 -3.63
N MET A 321 4.32 1.43 -2.84
CA MET A 321 5.71 1.01 -3.08
C MET A 321 6.04 -0.48 -2.89
N GLY A 322 5.14 -1.33 -2.39
CA GLY A 322 5.38 -2.79 -2.27
C GLY A 322 4.53 -3.66 -3.17
N GLY A 323 3.68 -3.06 -4.03
CA GLY A 323 2.86 -3.79 -5.00
C GLY A 323 1.74 -4.66 -4.42
N GLN A 324 1.69 -4.87 -3.10
CA GLN A 324 0.62 -5.57 -2.43
C GLN A 324 -0.58 -4.64 -2.18
N SER A 325 -1.80 -5.19 -2.26
CA SER A 325 -2.99 -4.49 -1.78
C SER A 325 -2.92 -4.40 -0.25
N ILE A 326 -3.11 -3.20 0.27
CA ILE A 326 -3.11 -2.90 1.70
C ILE A 326 -4.46 -2.29 2.05
N GLN A 327 -5.17 -2.94 2.96
CA GLN A 327 -6.44 -2.47 3.48
C GLN A 327 -6.41 -2.54 5.00
N PHE A 328 -6.72 -1.42 5.65
CA PHE A 328 -6.79 -1.36 7.11
C PHE A 328 -7.88 -0.41 7.58
N SER A 329 -8.34 -0.63 8.81
CA SER A 329 -9.28 0.26 9.47
C SER A 329 -8.89 0.52 10.92
N THR A 330 -9.40 1.62 11.46
CA THR A 330 -9.19 2.00 12.86
C THR A 330 -10.40 2.77 13.37
N VAL A 331 -10.60 2.73 14.68
CA VAL A 331 -11.63 3.49 15.37
C VAL A 331 -10.97 4.38 16.40
N GLY A 332 -11.41 5.62 16.51
CA GLY A 332 -10.83 6.58 17.45
C GLY A 332 -11.80 7.69 17.84
N GLN A 333 -11.25 8.71 18.50
CA GLN A 333 -11.96 9.93 18.83
C GLN A 333 -11.22 11.15 18.27
N ILE A 334 -11.99 12.06 17.67
CA ILE A 334 -11.55 13.37 17.22
C ILE A 334 -11.86 14.34 18.36
N HIS A 335 -10.85 15.09 18.79
CA HIS A 335 -10.98 16.13 19.80
C HIS A 335 -10.67 17.47 19.12
N ASP A 336 -11.65 18.38 19.11
CA ASP A 336 -11.52 19.71 18.50
C ASP A 336 -11.02 19.67 17.04
N GLY A 337 -11.59 18.75 16.25
CA GLY A 337 -11.22 18.57 14.84
C GLY A 337 -9.91 17.84 14.60
N LEU A 338 -9.23 17.33 15.63
CA LEU A 338 -7.97 16.62 15.48
C LEU A 338 -7.99 15.23 16.13
N ALA A 339 -7.40 14.25 15.47
CA ALA A 339 -7.11 12.93 16.04
C ALA A 339 -5.69 12.49 15.70
N ILE A 340 -5.05 11.81 16.64
CA ILE A 340 -3.77 11.11 16.43
C ILE A 340 -4.05 9.62 16.54
N ILE A 341 -3.62 8.88 15.52
CA ILE A 341 -3.86 7.46 15.36
C ILE A 341 -2.51 6.75 15.36
N PRO A 342 -2.14 6.05 16.44
CA PRO A 342 -0.93 5.25 16.44
C PRO A 342 -1.02 4.14 15.38
N THR A 343 0.02 3.94 14.57
CA THR A 343 0.00 2.90 13.54
C THR A 343 -0.12 1.48 14.11
N LYS A 344 0.21 1.31 15.39
CA LYS A 344 0.04 0.05 16.13
C LYS A 344 -1.42 -0.31 16.43
N THR A 345 -2.35 0.65 16.40
CA THR A 345 -3.78 0.39 16.67
C THR A 345 -4.57 0.07 15.40
N LEU A 346 -3.89 -0.01 14.25
CA LEU A 346 -4.52 -0.29 12.97
C LEU A 346 -4.86 -1.78 12.85
N SER A 347 -6.08 -2.05 12.42
CA SER A 347 -6.54 -3.41 12.10
C SER A 347 -6.40 -3.63 10.61
N PHE A 348 -5.39 -4.40 10.19
CA PHE A 348 -5.17 -4.78 8.80
C PHE A 348 -6.12 -5.90 8.40
N ARG A 349 -6.81 -5.73 7.27
CA ARG A 349 -7.53 -6.79 6.56
C ARG A 349 -6.64 -7.42 5.49
N GLU A 350 -5.87 -6.58 4.79
CA GLU A 350 -4.89 -6.97 3.77
C GLU A 350 -3.57 -6.22 4.04
N GLY A 351 -2.43 -6.91 3.84
CA GLY A 351 -1.11 -6.38 4.15
C GLY A 351 -0.72 -6.48 5.63
N LYS A 352 0.55 -6.21 5.94
CA LYS A 352 1.09 -6.27 7.31
C LYS A 352 1.51 -4.91 7.88
N GLN A 353 1.75 -3.94 7.01
CA GLN A 353 2.25 -2.62 7.36
C GLN A 353 1.76 -1.59 6.36
N ILE A 354 1.83 -0.30 6.73
CA ILE A 354 1.58 0.80 5.79
C ILE A 354 2.82 0.99 4.93
N GLU A 355 2.61 1.24 3.65
CA GLU A 355 3.66 1.57 2.71
C GLU A 355 3.42 2.95 2.11
N ALA A 356 4.47 3.59 1.62
CA ALA A 356 4.32 4.89 0.97
C ALA A 356 3.50 4.73 -0.31
N GLY A 357 2.43 5.51 -0.45
CA GLY A 357 1.50 5.32 -1.55
C GLY A 357 0.21 6.12 -1.48
N LEU A 358 -0.60 5.95 -2.52
CA LEU A 358 -1.90 6.60 -2.66
C LEU A 358 -2.99 5.68 -2.10
N TYR A 359 -3.80 6.20 -1.19
CA TYR A 359 -4.86 5.46 -0.50
C TYR A 359 -6.22 6.11 -0.74
N GLU A 360 -7.23 5.29 -0.97
CA GLU A 360 -8.64 5.68 -0.89
C GLU A 360 -9.11 5.61 0.55
N VAL A 361 -9.61 6.74 1.04
CA VAL A 361 -9.97 6.94 2.44
C VAL A 361 -11.47 7.07 2.57
N THR A 362 -12.01 6.35 3.54
CA THR A 362 -13.41 6.43 3.97
C THR A 362 -13.43 6.78 5.45
N LEU A 363 -14.05 7.90 5.80
CA LEU A 363 -14.18 8.39 7.16
C LEU A 363 -15.65 8.43 7.53
N ARG A 364 -16.03 7.68 8.55
CA ARG A 364 -17.35 7.76 9.19
C ARG A 364 -17.17 8.30 10.59
N ALA A 365 -17.80 9.41 10.92
CA ALA A 365 -17.66 10.04 12.23
C ALA A 365 -19.05 10.34 12.81
N SER A 366 -19.33 9.83 14.00
CA SER A 366 -20.54 10.11 14.77
C SER A 366 -20.21 10.93 16.00
N ARG A 367 -21.11 11.82 16.42
CA ARG A 367 -20.84 12.67 17.61
C ARG A 367 -20.66 11.81 18.87
N ALA A 368 -19.57 12.04 19.60
CA ALA A 368 -19.31 11.34 20.86
C ALA A 368 -20.11 11.93 22.04
N ASP A 369 -20.66 13.13 21.89
CA ASP A 369 -21.32 13.85 22.97
C ASP A 369 -22.67 13.22 23.36
N ASN A 370 -22.94 13.12 24.67
CA ASN A 370 -24.26 12.73 25.21
C ASN A 370 -25.42 13.59 24.66
N ARG A 371 -25.14 14.79 24.13
CA ARG A 371 -26.13 15.66 23.48
C ARG A 371 -26.77 15.00 22.26
N ALA A 372 -26.01 14.21 21.50
CA ALA A 372 -26.52 13.43 20.37
C ALA A 372 -27.63 12.48 20.83
N ARG A 373 -27.40 11.79 21.96
CA ARG A 373 -28.36 10.89 22.58
C ARG A 373 -29.60 11.63 23.09
N TRP A 374 -29.43 12.81 23.69
CA TRP A 374 -30.57 13.65 24.09
C TRP A 374 -31.39 14.16 22.90
N LEU A 375 -30.74 14.57 21.82
CA LEU A 375 -31.43 14.99 20.60
C LEU A 375 -32.21 13.84 19.96
N GLN A 376 -31.68 12.62 20.00
CA GLN A 376 -32.40 11.43 19.55
C GLN A 376 -33.66 11.18 20.39
N VAL A 377 -33.55 11.23 21.72
CA VAL A 377 -34.69 11.10 22.65
C VAL A 377 -35.71 12.23 22.42
N LEU A 378 -35.26 13.45 22.17
CA LEU A 378 -36.14 14.59 21.86
C LEU A 378 -36.79 14.48 20.48
N ASN A 379 -36.16 13.83 19.50
CA ASN A 379 -36.72 13.65 18.16
C ASN A 379 -37.82 12.57 18.13
N GLU A 380 -37.76 11.60 19.05
CA GLU A 380 -38.81 10.57 19.21
C GLU A 380 -40.12 11.13 19.75
N ASN A 381 -40.11 12.31 20.38
CA ASN A 381 -41.31 12.96 20.88
C ASN A 381 -41.94 13.88 19.81
N THR A 382 -43.21 13.61 19.47
CA THR A 382 -43.97 14.31 18.43
C THR A 382 -44.12 15.81 18.67
N TYR A 383 -44.14 16.25 19.94
CA TYR A 383 -44.29 17.67 20.29
C TYR A 383 -43.02 18.49 20.07
N THR A 384 -41.84 17.89 20.24
CA THR A 384 -40.54 18.54 20.10
C THR A 384 -40.03 18.50 18.66
N LYS A 385 -40.58 17.61 17.83
CA LYS A 385 -40.19 17.45 16.42
C LYS A 385 -40.32 18.75 15.61
N SER A 386 -41.35 19.56 15.83
CA SER A 386 -41.53 20.85 15.11
C SER A 386 -40.53 21.92 15.55
N ILE A 387 -40.17 21.95 16.84
CA ILE A 387 -39.16 22.87 17.39
C ILE A 387 -37.77 22.46 16.89
N ILE A 388 -37.47 21.16 16.90
CA ILE A 388 -36.21 20.62 16.39
C ILE A 388 -36.11 20.82 14.88
N ALA A 389 -37.20 20.71 14.11
CA ALA A 389 -37.16 20.94 12.66
C ALA A 389 -36.74 22.37 12.28
N GLY A 390 -37.03 23.37 13.11
CA GLY A 390 -36.53 24.74 12.92
C GLY A 390 -35.07 24.94 13.33
N LEU A 391 -34.57 24.10 14.24
CA LEU A 391 -33.19 24.14 14.74
C LEU A 391 -32.25 23.16 14.02
N SER A 392 -32.78 22.17 13.30
CA SER A 392 -32.01 21.09 12.67
C SER A 392 -31.06 21.61 11.59
N SER A 393 -31.37 22.76 10.98
CA SER A 393 -30.47 23.46 10.07
C SER A 393 -29.22 24.04 10.76
N TYR A 394 -29.28 24.29 12.09
CA TYR A 394 -28.16 24.76 12.91
C TYR A 394 -27.49 23.62 13.70
N ILE A 395 -28.13 22.46 13.79
CA ILE A 395 -27.59 21.30 14.50
C ILE A 395 -26.70 20.52 13.52
N TYR A 396 -25.39 20.61 13.73
CA TYR A 396 -24.39 19.84 13.00
C TYR A 396 -24.82 18.39 12.78
N PRO A 397 -24.53 17.81 11.58
CA PRO A 397 -24.92 16.46 11.26
C PRO A 397 -24.44 15.48 12.34
N LEU A 398 -25.35 14.60 12.77
CA LEU A 398 -25.09 13.57 13.79
C LEU A 398 -24.00 12.60 13.33
N GLU A 399 -23.97 12.37 12.03
CA GLU A 399 -23.06 11.47 11.33
C GLU A 399 -22.46 12.19 10.12
N ILE A 400 -21.15 12.15 10.03
CA ILE A 400 -20.35 12.66 8.93
C ILE A 400 -19.80 11.44 8.20
N SER A 401 -20.13 11.29 6.93
CA SER A 401 -19.53 10.29 6.05
C SER A 401 -18.80 11.03 4.94
N ILE A 402 -17.49 10.85 4.86
CA ILE A 402 -16.63 11.43 3.83
C ILE A 402 -15.88 10.31 3.13
N GLY A 403 -16.02 10.21 1.80
CA GLY A 403 -15.26 9.28 0.98
C GLY A 403 -16.02 8.75 -0.23
N PRO A 404 -15.33 8.05 -1.14
CA PRO A 404 -13.88 7.82 -1.12
C PRO A 404 -13.08 9.05 -1.58
N GLU A 405 -12.07 9.45 -0.82
CA GLU A 405 -11.11 10.50 -1.21
C GLU A 405 -9.69 9.91 -1.30
N LYS A 406 -8.90 10.37 -2.28
CA LYS A 406 -7.55 9.85 -2.53
C LYS A 406 -6.50 10.71 -1.82
N ILE A 407 -5.73 10.10 -0.93
CA ILE A 407 -4.70 10.79 -0.15
C ILE A 407 -3.36 10.05 -0.30
N LEU A 408 -2.28 10.82 -0.52
CA LEU A 408 -0.92 10.31 -0.49
C LEU A 408 -0.48 10.17 0.97
N LEU A 409 -0.19 8.95 1.41
CA LEU A 409 0.41 8.68 2.71
C LEU A 409 1.89 8.34 2.53
N SER A 410 2.73 9.13 3.17
CA SER A 410 4.18 8.90 3.25
C SER A 410 4.74 9.54 4.51
N SER A 411 5.77 8.91 5.08
CA SER A 411 6.55 9.49 6.17
C SER A 411 7.41 10.65 5.68
N GLY A 412 7.91 10.61 4.44
CA GLY A 412 8.78 11.65 3.87
C GLY A 412 8.07 12.93 3.41
N ASP A 413 8.83 13.78 2.70
CA ASP A 413 8.26 14.85 1.89
C ASP A 413 7.38 14.23 0.80
N GLU A 414 6.22 14.84 0.56
CA GLU A 414 5.26 14.35 -0.42
C GLU A 414 5.80 14.42 -1.85
N ARG A 415 6.67 15.41 -2.15
CA ARG A 415 7.31 15.50 -3.45
C ARG A 415 8.27 14.34 -3.66
N GLU A 416 9.13 14.08 -2.67
CA GLU A 416 10.04 12.95 -2.71
C GLU A 416 9.29 11.62 -2.78
N ALA A 417 8.22 11.46 -2.00
CA ALA A 417 7.37 10.27 -2.02
C ALA A 417 6.71 10.06 -3.39
N ALA A 418 6.19 11.13 -4.01
CA ALA A 418 5.63 11.06 -5.36
C ALA A 418 6.69 10.63 -6.39
N THR A 419 7.89 11.21 -6.33
CA THR A 419 9.01 10.83 -7.20
C THR A 419 9.45 9.39 -6.96
N GLN A 420 9.50 8.92 -5.72
CA GLN A 420 9.83 7.53 -5.38
C GLN A 420 8.76 6.56 -5.91
N ILE A 421 7.48 6.89 -5.77
CA ILE A 421 6.39 6.09 -6.33
C ILE A 421 6.50 6.04 -7.86
N GLU A 422 6.75 7.17 -8.54
CA GLU A 422 6.95 7.19 -9.99
C GLU A 422 8.16 6.36 -10.43
N ALA A 423 9.29 6.47 -9.72
CA ALA A 423 10.48 5.68 -9.98
C ALA A 423 10.24 4.18 -9.77
N TYR A 424 9.53 3.81 -8.70
CA TYR A 424 9.13 2.44 -8.42
C TYR A 424 8.22 1.89 -9.52
N LEU A 425 7.25 2.68 -9.99
CA LEU A 425 6.35 2.26 -11.07
C LEU A 425 7.09 2.11 -12.41
N ALA A 426 8.04 3.00 -12.71
CA ALA A 426 8.90 2.86 -13.88
C ALA A 426 9.73 1.57 -13.79
N GLN A 427 10.30 1.27 -12.62
CA GLN A 427 11.05 0.04 -12.40
C GLN A 427 10.17 -1.21 -12.52
N MET A 428 8.96 -1.18 -11.97
CA MET A 428 8.00 -2.28 -12.10
C MET A 428 7.58 -2.51 -13.55
N LYS A 429 7.33 -1.43 -14.31
CA LYS A 429 7.07 -1.52 -15.75
C LYS A 429 8.25 -2.12 -16.50
N GLU A 430 9.48 -1.69 -16.20
CA GLU A 430 10.68 -2.24 -16.83
C GLU A 430 10.88 -3.72 -16.50
N ASN A 431 10.65 -4.11 -15.25
CA ASN A 431 10.71 -5.49 -14.80
C ASN A 431 9.65 -6.37 -15.49
N LYS A 432 8.44 -5.84 -15.75
CA LYS A 432 7.40 -6.52 -16.55
C LYS A 432 7.77 -6.58 -18.05
N ARG A 433 8.41 -5.54 -18.58
CA ARG A 433 8.78 -5.42 -20.00
C ARG A 433 9.95 -6.33 -20.40
N ARG A 434 10.96 -6.46 -19.55
CA ARG A 434 12.18 -7.24 -19.83
C ARG A 434 11.93 -8.70 -20.23
N PRO A 435 11.13 -9.52 -19.51
CA PRO A 435 10.89 -10.90 -19.90
C PRO A 435 10.15 -11.00 -21.24
N LEU A 436 9.24 -10.05 -21.54
CA LEU A 436 8.53 -10.01 -22.82
C LEU A 436 9.46 -9.67 -23.99
N LEU A 437 10.41 -8.75 -23.79
CA LEU A 437 11.45 -8.47 -24.77
C LEU A 437 12.36 -9.68 -25.00
N GLU A 438 12.74 -10.40 -23.94
CA GLU A 438 13.51 -11.63 -24.04
C GLU A 438 12.73 -12.73 -24.80
N GLN A 439 11.43 -12.88 -24.53
CA GLN A 439 10.55 -13.78 -25.27
C GLN A 439 10.41 -13.39 -26.75
N GLN A 440 10.22 -12.11 -27.05
CA GLN A 440 10.15 -11.60 -28.42
C GLN A 440 11.45 -11.88 -29.18
N GLN A 441 12.59 -11.60 -28.56
CA GLN A 441 13.90 -11.89 -29.14
C GLN A 441 14.10 -13.39 -29.41
N ASN A 442 13.63 -14.26 -28.51
CA ASN A 442 13.67 -15.71 -28.70
C ASN A 442 12.80 -16.17 -29.88
N VAL A 443 11.60 -15.61 -30.04
CA VAL A 443 10.70 -15.91 -31.17
C VAL A 443 11.33 -15.45 -32.49
N LEU A 444 11.87 -14.24 -32.56
CA LEU A 444 12.56 -13.72 -33.74
C LEU A 444 13.80 -14.57 -34.08
N THR A 445 14.53 -15.03 -33.06
CA THR A 445 15.67 -15.94 -33.25
C THR A 445 15.20 -17.27 -33.83
N LEU A 446 14.13 -17.87 -33.29
CA LEU A 446 13.54 -19.11 -33.83
C LEU A 446 13.08 -18.93 -35.28
N GLN A 447 12.47 -17.79 -35.60
CA GLN A 447 12.04 -17.48 -36.97
C GLN A 447 13.24 -17.39 -37.93
N SER A 448 14.33 -16.73 -37.52
CA SER A 448 15.56 -16.67 -38.32
C SER A 448 16.19 -18.05 -38.54
N LEU A 449 16.15 -18.92 -37.52
CA LEU A 449 16.65 -20.30 -37.61
C LEU A 449 15.77 -21.15 -38.53
N LEU A 450 14.44 -20.95 -38.51
CA LEU A 450 13.50 -21.63 -39.40
C LEU A 450 13.79 -21.29 -40.86
N PHE A 451 13.96 -20.00 -41.20
CA PHE A 451 14.32 -19.58 -42.55
C PHE A 451 15.66 -20.16 -42.99
N LYS A 452 16.67 -20.10 -42.11
CA LYS A 452 17.99 -20.66 -42.40
C LYS A 452 17.96 -22.17 -42.62
N LEU A 453 17.15 -22.89 -41.86
CA LEU A 453 16.93 -24.31 -42.06
C LEU A 453 16.27 -24.58 -43.42
N GLY A 454 15.26 -23.78 -43.80
CA GLY A 454 14.63 -23.83 -45.10
C GLY A 454 15.63 -23.65 -46.25
N ASP A 455 16.51 -22.65 -46.17
CA ASP A 455 17.56 -22.41 -47.16
C ASP A 455 18.52 -23.60 -47.29
N LEU A 456 18.96 -24.16 -46.16
CA LEU A 456 19.83 -25.33 -46.14
C LEU A 456 19.14 -26.55 -46.77
N MET A 457 17.85 -26.76 -46.49
CA MET A 457 17.06 -27.82 -47.11
C MET A 457 16.93 -27.60 -48.63
N HIS A 458 16.75 -26.36 -49.09
CA HIS A 458 16.69 -26.03 -50.51
C HIS A 458 18.02 -26.30 -51.22
N GLN A 459 19.13 -25.79 -50.68
CA GLN A 459 20.48 -26.03 -51.23
C GLN A 459 20.81 -27.52 -51.32
N TYR A 460 20.41 -28.30 -50.31
CA TYR A 460 20.56 -29.74 -50.33
C TYR A 460 19.81 -30.38 -51.50
N ARG A 461 18.57 -29.96 -51.77
CA ARG A 461 17.76 -30.50 -52.87
C ARG A 461 18.38 -30.22 -54.23
N GLU A 462 18.95 -29.02 -54.42
CA GLU A 462 19.62 -28.65 -55.67
C GLU A 462 20.91 -29.45 -55.90
N GLN A 463 21.67 -29.73 -54.83
CA GLN A 463 22.98 -30.41 -54.93
C GLN A 463 22.90 -31.94 -54.83
N GLY A 464 21.73 -32.50 -54.48
CA GLY A 464 21.52 -33.94 -54.34
C GLY A 464 22.47 -34.61 -53.34
N ALA A 465 23.04 -35.76 -53.70
CA ALA A 465 23.89 -36.54 -52.80
C ALA A 465 25.18 -35.83 -52.38
N VAL A 466 25.75 -34.98 -53.26
CA VAL A 466 26.95 -34.20 -52.98
C VAL A 466 26.67 -33.16 -51.88
N GLY A 467 25.45 -32.60 -51.87
CA GLY A 467 25.00 -31.62 -50.89
C GLY A 467 24.81 -32.17 -49.46
N LYS A 468 24.75 -33.50 -49.26
CA LYS A 468 24.48 -34.08 -47.93
C LYS A 468 25.52 -33.69 -46.89
N SER A 469 26.80 -33.82 -47.25
CA SER A 469 27.90 -33.51 -46.34
C SER A 469 28.01 -32.01 -46.07
N ALA A 470 27.59 -31.18 -47.03
CA ALA A 470 27.52 -29.73 -46.88
C ALA A 470 26.38 -29.35 -45.92
N TYR A 471 25.17 -29.89 -46.13
CA TYR A 471 24.01 -29.68 -45.27
C TYR A 471 24.30 -30.04 -43.80
N ILE A 472 24.83 -31.25 -43.53
CA ILE A 472 25.10 -31.69 -42.15
C ILE A 472 26.12 -30.76 -41.48
N ARG A 473 27.17 -30.36 -42.21
CA ARG A 473 28.19 -29.44 -41.68
C ARG A 473 27.59 -28.06 -41.38
N SER A 474 26.81 -27.49 -42.30
CA SER A 474 26.19 -26.18 -42.10
C SER A 474 25.13 -26.22 -40.99
N TYR A 475 24.30 -27.25 -40.93
CA TYR A 475 23.33 -27.43 -39.85
C TYR A 475 24.00 -27.54 -38.48
N ALA A 476 25.01 -28.42 -38.35
CA ALA A 476 25.74 -28.62 -37.10
C ALA A 476 26.49 -27.35 -36.64
N LYS A 477 26.94 -26.52 -37.58
CA LYS A 477 27.66 -25.28 -37.31
C LYS A 477 26.73 -24.11 -36.98
N GLU A 478 25.63 -23.96 -37.71
CA GLU A 478 24.85 -22.71 -37.71
C GLU A 478 23.49 -22.85 -37.00
N VAL A 479 22.83 -24.01 -37.09
CA VAL A 479 21.46 -24.19 -36.58
C VAL A 479 21.43 -24.95 -35.26
N ALA A 480 22.18 -26.05 -35.16
CA ALA A 480 22.16 -26.92 -33.98
C ALA A 480 22.57 -26.22 -32.67
N PRO A 481 23.64 -25.40 -32.61
CA PRO A 481 24.04 -24.75 -31.37
C PRO A 481 22.99 -23.76 -30.87
N ALA A 482 22.38 -23.00 -31.77
CA ALA A 482 21.35 -22.02 -31.43
C ALA A 482 20.07 -22.70 -30.93
N LEU A 483 19.65 -23.81 -31.58
CA LEU A 483 18.54 -24.63 -31.09
C LEU A 483 18.84 -25.25 -29.72
N GLN A 484 20.08 -25.67 -29.47
CA GLN A 484 20.45 -26.22 -28.18
C GLN A 484 20.35 -25.17 -27.07
N VAL A 485 20.78 -23.92 -27.31
CA VAL A 485 20.64 -22.82 -26.35
C VAL A 485 19.17 -22.50 -26.06
N LEU A 486 18.32 -22.51 -27.10
CA LEU A 486 16.89 -22.22 -26.96
C LEU A 486 16.07 -23.37 -26.36
N ALA A 487 16.53 -24.62 -26.52
CA ALA A 487 15.85 -25.81 -26.02
C ALA A 487 16.21 -26.15 -24.57
N VAL A 488 17.32 -25.62 -24.04
CA VAL A 488 17.64 -25.74 -22.61
C VAL A 488 16.67 -24.85 -21.86
N PRO A 489 15.85 -25.39 -20.92
CA PRO A 489 14.93 -24.58 -20.14
C PRO A 489 15.74 -23.50 -19.41
N THR A 490 15.42 -22.23 -19.68
CA THR A 490 16.15 -21.06 -19.19
C THR A 490 15.99 -20.92 -17.68
N THR A 491 16.82 -21.64 -16.91
CA THR A 491 17.00 -21.54 -15.45
C THR A 491 15.75 -21.73 -14.55
N PRO A 492 15.92 -22.28 -13.34
CA PRO A 492 14.81 -22.48 -12.39
C PRO A 492 14.10 -21.18 -11.96
N LYS A 493 14.72 -20.00 -12.12
CA LYS A 493 14.10 -18.70 -11.77
C LYS A 493 12.83 -18.39 -12.59
N VAL A 494 12.74 -18.91 -13.81
CA VAL A 494 11.58 -18.68 -14.68
C VAL A 494 10.42 -19.62 -14.31
N GLN A 495 10.72 -20.84 -13.85
CA GLN A 495 9.70 -21.76 -13.32
C GLN A 495 9.02 -21.22 -12.05
N VAL A 496 9.72 -20.39 -11.28
CA VAL A 496 9.14 -19.69 -10.11
C VAL A 496 8.16 -18.60 -10.55
N LEU A 497 8.37 -17.94 -11.69
CA LEU A 497 7.43 -16.95 -12.25
C LEU A 497 6.18 -17.63 -12.80
N ASP A 498 6.32 -18.79 -13.47
CA ASP A 498 5.17 -19.58 -13.93
C ASP A 498 4.37 -20.17 -12.73
N ALA A 499 5.05 -20.56 -11.64
CA ALA A 499 4.39 -20.99 -10.41
C ALA A 499 3.68 -19.83 -9.68
N ALA A 500 4.25 -18.62 -9.69
CA ALA A 500 3.64 -17.42 -9.12
C ALA A 500 2.44 -16.93 -9.95
N ALA A 501 2.41 -17.18 -11.26
CA ALA A 501 1.27 -16.90 -12.12
C ALA A 501 0.06 -17.83 -11.85
N GLY A 502 0.27 -18.94 -11.13
CA GLY A 502 -0.79 -19.86 -10.68
C GLY A 502 -1.47 -19.46 -9.37
N ASP A 503 -0.99 -18.41 -8.68
CA ASP A 503 -1.63 -17.87 -7.49
C ASP A 503 -2.82 -16.97 -7.93
N PRO A 504 -4.08 -17.34 -7.64
CA PRO A 504 -5.26 -16.60 -8.11
C PRO A 504 -5.32 -15.15 -7.62
N ASP A 505 -4.59 -14.80 -6.54
CA ASP A 505 -4.53 -13.43 -6.01
C ASP A 505 -3.44 -12.57 -6.69
N LEU A 506 -2.50 -13.19 -7.44
CA LEU A 506 -1.48 -12.53 -8.28
C LEU A 506 -1.76 -12.66 -9.78
N ALA A 507 -2.76 -13.45 -10.15
CA ALA A 507 -3.22 -13.62 -11.53
C ALA A 507 -3.73 -12.28 -12.07
N ILE A 508 -2.90 -11.60 -12.88
CA ILE A 508 -3.35 -10.50 -13.71
C ILE A 508 -4.37 -11.10 -14.71
N PRO A 509 -5.65 -10.71 -14.71
CA PRO A 509 -6.59 -11.16 -15.71
C PRO A 509 -6.20 -10.50 -17.04
N GLY A 510 -5.42 -11.23 -17.84
CA GLY A 510 -4.87 -10.82 -19.12
C GLY A 510 -4.77 -12.00 -20.08
N PRO A 511 -4.64 -11.74 -21.40
CA PRO A 511 -4.71 -12.76 -22.43
C PRO A 511 -3.59 -13.79 -22.25
N ILE A 512 -3.90 -15.03 -22.65
CA ILE A 512 -3.10 -16.26 -22.67
C ILE A 512 -1.59 -15.97 -22.56
N ILE A 513 -1.04 -16.04 -21.35
CA ILE A 513 0.40 -15.95 -21.13
C ILE A 513 0.98 -17.28 -21.59
N TRP A 514 1.56 -17.31 -22.79
CA TRP A 514 2.33 -18.46 -23.28
C TRP A 514 3.59 -18.59 -22.43
N SER A 515 3.74 -19.69 -21.71
CA SER A 515 4.85 -19.91 -20.78
C SER A 515 6.15 -20.16 -21.55
N VAL A 516 7.28 -20.03 -20.85
CA VAL A 516 8.61 -20.33 -21.42
C VAL A 516 8.73 -21.78 -21.90
N THR A 517 7.83 -22.65 -21.45
CA THR A 517 7.65 -24.01 -21.99
C THR A 517 7.34 -24.02 -23.47
N ASP A 518 6.62 -23.02 -23.98
CA ASP A 518 6.09 -23.08 -25.34
C ASP A 518 7.13 -22.72 -26.40
N THR A 519 8.04 -21.79 -26.09
CA THR A 519 9.22 -21.54 -26.93
C THR A 519 10.13 -22.77 -26.96
N ALA A 520 10.30 -23.44 -25.82
CA ALA A 520 11.06 -24.68 -25.75
C ALA A 520 10.39 -25.82 -26.54
N GLU A 521 9.06 -25.94 -26.51
CA GLU A 521 8.31 -26.90 -27.32
C GLU A 521 8.44 -26.63 -28.82
N LEU A 522 8.35 -25.36 -29.24
CA LEU A 522 8.57 -24.97 -30.63
C LEU A 522 10.00 -25.29 -31.07
N ALA A 523 11.00 -25.01 -30.25
CA ALA A 523 12.39 -25.39 -30.51
C ALA A 523 12.55 -26.91 -30.65
N LYS A 524 11.90 -27.71 -29.80
CA LYS A 524 11.89 -29.18 -29.90
C LYS A 524 11.21 -29.68 -31.17
N LYS A 525 10.09 -29.07 -31.59
CA LYS A 525 9.42 -29.38 -32.87
C LYS A 525 10.32 -29.06 -34.06
N LEU A 526 11.04 -27.95 -34.02
CA LEU A 526 11.96 -27.56 -35.08
C LEU A 526 13.17 -28.51 -35.16
N ALA A 527 13.70 -28.92 -34.01
CA ALA A 527 14.73 -29.94 -33.92
C ALA A 527 14.25 -31.29 -34.45
N SER A 528 13.04 -31.73 -34.10
CA SER A 528 12.49 -33.01 -34.59
C SER A 528 12.27 -33.01 -36.10
N LEU A 529 11.81 -31.89 -36.68
CA LEU A 529 11.69 -31.74 -38.14
C LEU A 529 13.04 -31.89 -38.84
N SER A 530 14.10 -31.32 -38.28
CA SER A 530 15.44 -31.46 -38.87
C SER A 530 15.94 -32.91 -38.85
N VAL A 531 15.63 -33.69 -37.80
CA VAL A 531 15.94 -35.12 -37.71
C VAL A 531 15.12 -35.92 -38.72
N GLN A 532 13.79 -35.69 -38.75
CA GLN A 532 12.89 -36.36 -39.70
C GLN A 532 13.30 -36.10 -41.16
N PHE A 533 13.76 -34.89 -41.47
CA PHE A 533 14.30 -34.57 -42.78
C PHE A 533 15.52 -35.44 -43.09
N VAL A 534 16.52 -35.49 -42.20
CA VAL A 534 17.72 -36.33 -42.39
C VAL A 534 17.37 -37.81 -42.56
N ASP A 535 16.41 -38.33 -41.79
CA ASP A 535 15.96 -39.72 -41.89
C ASP A 535 15.26 -40.00 -43.21
N SER A 536 14.42 -39.07 -43.69
CA SER A 536 13.77 -39.16 -45.00
C SER A 536 14.79 -39.20 -46.15
N LEU A 537 15.91 -38.50 -46.00
CA LEU A 537 17.00 -38.52 -46.97
C LEU A 537 17.73 -39.87 -46.98
N ASN A 538 17.88 -40.50 -45.82
CA ASN A 538 18.49 -41.83 -45.70
C ASN A 538 17.59 -42.93 -46.29
N ALA A 539 16.28 -42.83 -46.08
CA ALA A 539 15.30 -43.82 -46.55
C ALA A 539 15.15 -43.86 -48.08
N LYS A 540 15.39 -42.73 -48.77
CA LYS A 540 15.22 -42.61 -50.23
C LYS A 540 16.16 -43.50 -51.06
N LYS A 541 17.21 -44.07 -50.46
CA LYS A 541 18.04 -45.11 -51.10
C LYS A 541 17.30 -46.43 -51.35
N GLN A 542 16.11 -46.65 -50.78
CA GLN A 542 15.44 -47.96 -50.82
C GLN A 542 14.14 -48.07 -51.64
N ARG A 543 13.42 -46.99 -52.01
CA ARG A 543 12.31 -47.03 -53.00
C ARG A 543 11.75 -45.63 -53.25
N SER A 544 11.18 -45.45 -54.44
CA SER A 544 10.46 -44.25 -54.92
C SER A 544 9.27 -43.89 -54.00
N VAL A 545 9.53 -43.17 -52.90
CA VAL A 545 8.48 -42.59 -52.06
C VAL A 545 8.37 -41.10 -52.36
N LYS A 546 7.26 -40.71 -53.01
CA LYS A 546 6.77 -39.33 -53.12
C LYS A 546 6.16 -38.95 -51.77
N SER A 547 6.92 -38.39 -50.85
CA SER A 547 6.34 -37.76 -49.66
C SER A 547 6.78 -36.29 -49.59
N PRO A 548 5.85 -35.33 -49.76
CA PRO A 548 6.12 -33.89 -49.73
C PRO A 548 5.96 -33.27 -48.32
N VAL A 549 6.04 -34.09 -47.26
CA VAL A 549 5.60 -33.72 -45.90
C VAL A 549 6.39 -32.59 -45.17
N PRO A 550 7.66 -32.26 -45.48
CA PRO A 550 8.38 -31.26 -44.66
C PRO A 550 8.07 -29.78 -44.99
N GLU A 551 7.53 -29.44 -46.16
CA GLU A 551 7.29 -28.02 -46.51
C GLU A 551 6.09 -27.44 -45.79
N LYS A 552 4.96 -28.15 -45.82
CA LYS A 552 3.74 -27.70 -45.16
C LYS A 552 3.95 -27.48 -43.66
N THR A 553 4.76 -28.32 -43.03
CA THR A 553 5.07 -28.18 -41.59
C THR A 553 5.98 -27.00 -41.28
N LEU A 554 6.90 -26.63 -42.18
CA LEU A 554 7.71 -25.41 -42.06
C LEU A 554 6.85 -24.15 -42.23
N ASP A 555 5.94 -24.14 -43.19
CA ASP A 555 5.01 -23.03 -43.42
C ASP A 555 4.07 -22.84 -42.22
N ASP A 556 3.49 -23.94 -41.70
CA ASP A 556 2.63 -23.91 -40.51
C ASP A 556 3.37 -23.36 -39.28
N LEU A 557 4.65 -23.75 -39.08
CA LEU A 557 5.48 -23.21 -37.98
C LEU A 557 5.85 -21.73 -38.18
N SER A 558 6.11 -21.32 -39.42
CA SER A 558 6.39 -19.92 -39.75
C SER A 558 5.20 -19.02 -39.40
N VAL A 559 3.99 -19.45 -39.76
CA VAL A 559 2.75 -18.75 -39.40
C VAL A 559 2.58 -18.68 -37.89
N GLN A 560 2.78 -19.78 -37.15
CA GLN A 560 2.68 -19.79 -35.68
C GLN A 560 3.67 -18.84 -35.01
N LEU A 561 4.92 -18.81 -35.47
CA LEU A 561 5.94 -17.90 -34.93
C LEU A 561 5.63 -16.44 -35.24
N THR A 562 5.12 -16.15 -36.43
CA THR A 562 4.73 -14.79 -36.85
C THR A 562 3.57 -14.28 -36.00
N THR A 563 2.49 -15.06 -35.86
CA THR A 563 1.36 -14.71 -34.99
C THR A 563 1.81 -14.46 -33.56
N LYS A 564 2.74 -15.27 -33.03
CA LYS A 564 3.27 -15.09 -31.67
C LYS A 564 4.11 -13.82 -31.53
N ALA A 565 4.92 -13.48 -32.53
CA ALA A 565 5.69 -12.22 -32.53
C ALA A 565 4.76 -11.01 -32.52
N GLU A 566 3.68 -11.03 -33.32
CA GLU A 566 2.65 -9.97 -33.35
C GLU A 566 1.92 -9.82 -32.00
N MET A 567 1.56 -10.94 -31.34
CA MET A 567 0.93 -10.91 -30.01
C MET A 567 1.86 -10.28 -28.96
N LEU A 568 3.14 -10.67 -28.92
CA LEU A 568 4.13 -10.10 -27.99
C LEU A 568 4.37 -8.61 -28.26
N GLU A 569 4.35 -8.19 -29.52
CA GLU A 569 4.46 -6.78 -29.89
C GLU A 569 3.25 -5.97 -29.42
N GLN A 570 2.04 -6.52 -29.52
CA GLN A 570 0.82 -5.90 -28.98
C GLN A 570 0.88 -5.75 -27.46
N GLU A 571 1.34 -6.76 -26.73
CA GLU A 571 1.50 -6.69 -25.27
C GLU A 571 2.59 -5.68 -24.84
N LEU A 572 3.73 -5.68 -25.52
CA LEU A 572 4.78 -4.69 -25.30
C LEU A 572 4.30 -3.26 -25.61
N THR A 573 3.39 -3.11 -26.57
CA THR A 573 2.77 -1.82 -26.90
C THR A 573 1.76 -1.40 -25.84
N ALA A 574 0.99 -2.35 -25.26
CA ALA A 574 0.05 -2.06 -24.17
C ALA A 574 0.75 -1.67 -22.85
N LEU A 575 1.99 -2.11 -22.63
CA LEU A 575 2.79 -1.73 -21.46
C LEU A 575 3.45 -0.35 -21.56
N LYS A 576 3.68 0.15 -22.79
CA LYS A 576 4.19 1.50 -23.05
C LYS A 576 3.12 2.53 -22.74
#